data_AF-A0A6N3QQB5-F1
#
_entry.id   AF-A0A6N3QQB5-F1
#
_cell.length_a   1.000
_cell.length_b   1.000
_cell.length_c   1.000
_cell.angle_alpha   90.00
_cell.angle_beta   90.00
_cell.angle_gamma   90.00
#
_symmetry.space_group_name_H-M   'P 1'
#
loop_
_entity.id
_entity.type
_entity.pdbx_description
1 polymer ?
#
loop_
_entity_poly.entity_id
_entity_poly.type
_entity_poly.pdbx_seq_one_letter_code
_entity_poly.pdbx_strand_id
1 'polypeptide(L)' 'MKILVYGINYSPELTGIGKYTGEMVEWLAAQGHEVRVITAPPYYPQWQVGENYSA' A
#
# COMPACT_ATOMS: atom_id res chain seq x y z
N MET A 1 -18.37 -4.76 -0.92
CA MET A 1 -18.50 -3.40 -0.31
C MET A 1 -17.51 -2.46 -0.99
N LYS A 2 -17.69 -1.13 -0.89
CA LYS A 2 -16.69 -0.14 -1.34
C LYS A 2 -15.79 0.24 -0.15
N ILE A 3 -14.49 0.04 -0.27
CA ILE A 3 -13.51 0.25 0.81
C ILE A 3 -12.45 1.23 0.32
N LEU A 4 -12.20 2.28 1.10
CA LEU A 4 -11.07 3.19 0.92
C LEU A 4 -10.03 2.91 1.99
N VAL A 5 -8.81 2.58 1.57
CA VAL A 5 -7.64 2.50 2.45
C VAL A 5 -6.78 3.74 2.21
N TYR A 6 -6.54 4.51 3.26
CA TYR A 6 -5.74 5.73 3.21
C TYR A 6 -4.62 5.63 4.24
N GLY A 7 -3.38 5.72 3.76
CA GLY A 7 -2.20 5.60 4.61
C GLY A 7 -0.93 5.73 3.80
N ILE A 8 0.19 6.02 4.44
CA ILE A 8 1.46 6.31 3.76
C ILE A 8 2.31 5.07 3.47
N ASN A 9 1.97 3.92 4.07
CA ASN A 9 2.72 2.67 3.91
C ASN A 9 1.89 1.67 3.13
N TYR A 10 2.38 1.30 1.95
CA TYR A 10 1.73 0.36 1.06
C TYR A 10 2.77 -0.41 0.22
N SER A 11 2.32 -1.45 -0.48
CA SER A 11 3.13 -2.12 -1.50
C SER A 11 3.69 -1.10 -2.51
N PRO A 12 4.96 -1.17 -2.93
CA PRO A 12 5.89 -2.30 -2.81
C PRO A 12 6.85 -2.28 -1.61
N GLU A 13 6.52 -1.60 -0.51
CA GLU A 13 7.37 -1.68 0.70
C GLU A 13 7.58 -3.14 1.15
N LEU A 14 8.85 -3.53 1.29
CA LEU A 14 9.24 -4.94 1.45
C LEU A 14 8.84 -5.53 2.81
N THR A 15 8.71 -4.68 3.84
CA THR A 15 8.51 -5.11 5.23
C THR A 15 7.59 -4.14 5.97
N GLY A 16 7.15 -4.55 7.17
CA GLY A 16 6.36 -3.69 8.05
C GLY A 16 4.95 -3.42 7.54
N ILE A 17 4.46 -2.19 7.79
CA ILE A 17 3.06 -1.81 7.56
C ILE A 17 2.69 -1.89 6.08
N GLY A 18 3.58 -1.49 5.17
CA GLY A 18 3.26 -1.49 3.74
C GLY A 18 3.04 -2.88 3.17
N LYS A 19 3.81 -3.87 3.64
CA LYS A 19 3.59 -5.29 3.31
C LYS A 19 2.21 -5.76 3.77
N TYR A 20 1.89 -5.59 5.06
CA TYR A 20 0.60 -6.04 5.61
C TYR A 20 -0.58 -5.32 4.97
N THR A 21 -0.46 -4.01 4.71
CA THR A 21 -1.51 -3.23 4.07
C THR A 21 -1.73 -3.69 2.63
N GLY A 22 -0.65 -3.98 1.89
CA GLY A 22 -0.71 -4.57 0.55
C GLY A 22 -1.46 -5.90 0.54
N GLU A 23 -1.00 -6.87 1.34
CA GLU A 23 -1.59 -8.21 1.41
C GLU A 23 -3.05 -8.18 1.90
N MET A 24 -3.38 -7.30 2.85
CA MET A 24 -4.75 -7.10 3.33
C MET A 24 -5.66 -6.56 2.22
N VAL A 25 -5.21 -5.56 1.45
CA VAL A 25 -5.99 -4.99 0.35
C VAL A 25 -6.20 -6.01 -0.76
N GLU A 26 -5.16 -6.76 -1.13
CA GLU A 26 -5.26 -7.86 -2.11
C GLU A 26 -6.26 -8.92 -1.65
N TRP A 27 -6.20 -9.33 -0.38
CA TRP A 27 -7.16 -10.28 0.18
C TRP A 27 -8.60 -9.73 0.16
N LEU A 28 -8.82 -8.47 0.54
CA LEU A 28 -10.13 -7.82 0.49
C LEU A 28 -10.67 -7.76 -0.95
N ALA A 29 -9.82 -7.43 -1.93
CA ALA A 29 -10.21 -7.45 -3.32
C ALA A 29 -10.61 -8.87 -3.77
N ALA A 30 -9.85 -9.90 -3.35
CA ALA A 30 -10.15 -11.31 -3.64
C ALA A 30 -11.46 -11.80 -3.01
N GLN A 31 -11.91 -11.19 -1.91
CA GLN A 31 -13.23 -11.46 -1.31
C GLN A 31 -14.40 -10.75 -2.03
N GLY A 32 -14.15 -10.04 -3.13
CA GLY A 32 -15.19 -9.36 -3.92
C GLY A 32 -15.53 -7.95 -3.45
N HIS A 33 -14.65 -7.32 -2.66
CA HIS A 33 -14.78 -5.90 -2.32
C HIS A 33 -14.16 -5.01 -3.41
N GLU A 34 -14.78 -3.86 -3.66
CA GLU A 34 -14.18 -2.79 -4.47
C GLU A 34 -13.26 -1.99 -3.54
N VAL A 35 -11.96 -2.16 -3.69
CA VAL A 35 -10.95 -1.52 -2.82
C VAL A 35 -10.20 -0.46 -3.60
N ARG A 36 -10.09 0.73 -3.03
CA ARG A 36 -9.24 1.81 -3.52
C ARG A 36 -8.21 2.17 -2.46
N VAL A 37 -6.97 2.34 -2.87
CA VAL A 37 -5.88 2.77 -2.00
C VAL A 37 -5.41 4.15 -2.41
N ILE A 38 -5.23 5.03 -1.43
CA ILE A 38 -4.52 6.30 -1.60
C ILE A 38 -3.31 6.23 -0.67
N THR A 39 -2.12 6.33 -1.24
CA THR A 39 -0.87 6.14 -0.51
C THR A 39 0.26 7.02 -1.03
N ALA A 40 1.34 7.10 -0.26
CA ALA A 40 2.56 7.82 -0.62
C ALA A 40 3.46 6.94 -1.50
N PRO A 41 4.43 7.53 -2.21
CA PRO A 41 5.56 6.80 -2.76
C PRO A 41 6.20 5.86 -1.74
N PRO A 42 6.64 4.65 -2.13
CA PRO A 42 7.37 3.76 -1.22
C PRO A 42 8.67 4.42 -0.80
N TYR A 43 8.91 4.47 0.51
CA TYR A 43 10.12 5.05 1.07
C TYR A 43 10.78 4.17 2.14
N TYR A 44 10.05 3.23 2.73
CA TYR A 44 10.56 2.33 3.76
C TYR A 44 11.03 1.00 3.15
N PRO A 45 12.12 0.37 3.67
CA PRO A 45 12.95 0.75 4.83
C PRO A 45 14.10 1.73 4.56
N GLN A 46 14.27 2.18 3.32
CA GLN A 46 15.42 3.01 2.92
C GLN A 46 15.34 4.45 3.45
N TRP A 47 14.18 4.87 3.95
CA TRP A 47 13.86 6.24 4.34
C TRP A 47 14.10 7.25 3.20
N GLN A 48 13.89 6.80 1.96
CA GLN A 48 14.11 7.57 0.74
C GLN A 48 13.10 7.11 -0.30
N VAL A 49 12.52 8.05 -1.06
CA VAL A 49 11.57 7.73 -2.14
C VAL A 49 12.26 6.82 -3.18
N GLY A 50 11.61 5.71 -3.53
CA GLY A 50 12.15 4.75 -4.49
C GLY A 50 12.44 5.38 -5.85
N GLU A 51 13.46 4.85 -6.56
CA GLU A 51 14.03 5.46 -7.79
C GLU A 51 13.00 5.80 -8.88
N ASN A 52 11.87 5.07 -8.94
CA ASN A 52 10.81 5.27 -9.93
C ASN A 52 9.60 6.07 -9.41
N TYR A 53 9.75 6.76 -8.29
CA TYR A 53 8.67 7.50 -7.64
C TYR A 53 9.07 8.94 -7.30
N SER A 54 8.07 9.78 -7.07
CA SER A 54 8.22 11.19 -6.69
C SER A 54 7.21 11.58 -5.62
N ALA A 55 7.62 12.43 -4.67
CA ALA A 55 6.76 12.99 -3.63
C ALA A 55 5.83 14.09 -4.16
#